data_AF-A0AA39HU54-F1
#
_entry.id   AF-A0AA39HU54-F1
#
_cell.length_a   1.000
_cell.length_b   1.000
_cell.length_c   1.000
_cell.angle_alpha   90.00
_cell.angle_beta   90.00
_cell.angle_gamma   90.00
#
_symmetry.space_group_name_H-M   'P 1'
#
loop_
_entity.id
_entity.type
_entity.pdbx_description
1 polymer ?
#
loop_
_entity_poly.entity_id
_entity_poly.type
_entity_poly.pdbx_seq_one_letter_code
_entity_poly.pdbx_strand_id
1 'polypeptide(L)'
;MISLTTSASRTEATNAVAETMSQTLIPQPSILPDDLTRSAALELELKKHPFFHGRLTKEEANARLTQDGQYLVRFAKDRSDGQVKAVISARWNGKHCHFVVREKFGLFSVADAQFESIDSLLQFHERKKQPLTKKSGALIAEPIILWKPSKENNLIPYVLKFFAIASVVFVLRISMLMNT
;
A
#
# COMPACT_ATOMS: atom_id res chain seq x y z
N MET A 1 24.09 47.15 59.30
CA MET A 1 23.76 48.36 58.53
C MET A 1 22.82 47.95 57.40
N ILE A 2 21.57 48.47 57.44
CA ILE A 2 20.64 48.83 56.34
C ILE A 2 20.18 47.68 55.39
N SER A 3 19.01 47.06 55.61
CA SER A 3 17.63 47.39 55.11
C SER A 3 17.33 46.77 53.73
N LEU A 4 16.39 45.82 53.61
CA LEU A 4 14.92 45.95 53.45
C LEU A 4 14.47 46.60 52.13
N THR A 5 13.67 45.82 51.40
CA THR A 5 12.48 46.20 50.60
C THR A 5 12.64 47.23 49.48
N THR A 6 12.27 46.83 48.27
CA THR A 6 11.61 47.74 47.32
C THR A 6 10.36 47.07 46.78
N SER A 7 9.25 47.73 47.08
CA SER A 7 7.87 47.47 46.70
C SER A 7 7.44 48.43 45.58
N ALA A 8 6.60 47.90 44.69
CA ALA A 8 5.44 48.54 44.08
C ALA A 8 5.58 49.82 43.21
N SER A 9 5.06 49.73 41.98
CA SER A 9 3.93 50.56 41.47
C SER A 9 3.29 49.83 40.27
N ARG A 10 1.98 49.53 40.20
CA ARG A 10 0.82 50.43 39.94
C ARG A 10 1.04 51.23 38.63
N THR A 11 0.16 51.30 37.63
CA THR A 11 -1.32 51.27 37.60
C THR A 11 -1.82 51.12 36.14
N GLU A 12 -2.93 50.41 35.96
CA GLU A 12 -4.08 50.69 35.07
C GLU A 12 -3.89 51.35 33.68
N ALA A 13 -4.37 50.68 32.64
CA ALA A 13 -5.38 51.27 31.74
C ALA A 13 -6.16 50.17 31.00
N THR A 14 -7.46 50.17 31.29
CA THR A 14 -8.55 49.48 30.59
C THR A 14 -8.51 49.69 29.08
N ASN A 15 -8.82 48.63 28.31
CA ASN A 15 -9.70 48.75 27.14
C ASN A 15 -10.23 47.37 26.76
N ALA A 16 -11.41 47.07 27.27
CA ALA A 16 -12.31 46.08 26.70
C ALA A 16 -13.14 46.79 25.62
N VAL A 17 -12.97 46.43 24.36
CA VAL A 17 -14.00 46.62 23.35
C VAL A 17 -14.06 45.33 22.54
N ALA A 18 -15.26 44.77 22.55
CA ALA A 18 -15.64 43.53 21.94
C ALA A 18 -15.36 43.51 20.44
N GLU A 19 -14.87 42.38 19.96
CA GLU A 19 -15.15 41.92 18.60
C GLU A 19 -15.26 40.39 18.60
N THR A 20 -16.47 39.95 18.92
CA THR A 20 -16.98 38.62 18.62
C THR A 20 -17.13 38.49 17.11
N MET A 21 -16.17 37.87 16.41
CA MET A 21 -16.39 37.37 15.05
C MET A 21 -15.67 36.04 14.83
N SER A 22 -16.47 34.96 14.91
CA SER A 22 -16.39 33.72 14.14
C SER A 22 -15.00 33.28 13.67
N GLN A 23 -14.18 32.74 14.58
CA GLN A 23 -13.08 31.87 14.16
C GLN A 23 -13.64 30.51 13.78
N THR A 24 -13.77 30.29 12.48
CA THR A 24 -13.96 28.98 11.86
C THR A 24 -12.90 28.03 12.42
N LEU A 25 -13.34 27.06 13.23
CA LEU A 25 -12.52 25.99 13.75
C LEU A 25 -12.02 25.16 12.55
N ILE A 26 -10.84 25.50 12.03
CA ILE A 26 -10.13 24.62 11.10
C ILE A 26 -9.92 23.31 11.88
N PRO A 27 -10.47 22.17 11.44
CA PRO A 27 -10.24 20.92 12.14
C PRO A 27 -8.74 20.64 12.09
N GLN A 28 -8.12 20.56 13.27
CA GLN A 28 -6.70 20.21 13.37
C GLN A 28 -6.49 18.87 12.68
N PRO A 29 -5.53 18.74 11.75
CA PRO A 29 -5.17 17.43 11.20
C PRO A 29 -4.69 16.60 12.38
N SER A 30 -5.46 15.58 12.74
CA SER A 30 -5.07 14.54 13.68
C SER A 30 -3.67 14.07 13.32
N ILE A 31 -2.69 14.36 14.19
CA ILE A 31 -1.30 13.90 14.06
C ILE A 31 -1.33 12.38 14.23
N LEU A 32 -1.69 11.67 13.17
CA LEU A 32 -1.47 10.23 13.07
C LEU A 32 0.05 10.06 13.05
N PRO A 33 0.63 9.14 13.85
CA PRO A 33 2.07 8.92 13.82
C PRO A 33 2.47 8.63 12.37
N ASP A 34 3.41 9.42 11.83
CA ASP A 34 3.83 9.43 10.42
C ASP A 34 4.06 8.01 9.85
N ASP A 35 4.46 7.08 10.71
CA ASP A 35 4.68 5.67 10.41
C ASP A 35 3.42 4.91 9.92
N LEU A 36 2.25 5.19 10.51
CA LEU A 36 0.98 4.60 10.06
C LEU A 36 0.56 5.16 8.70
N THR A 37 0.77 6.47 8.48
CA THR A 37 0.49 7.12 7.20
C THR A 37 1.40 6.60 6.09
N ARG A 38 2.69 6.41 6.40
CA ARG A 38 3.72 5.95 5.46
C ARG A 38 3.51 4.50 5.04
N SER A 39 3.27 3.61 5.99
CA SER A 39 2.99 2.20 5.70
C SER A 39 1.71 2.02 4.86
N ALA A 40 0.68 2.84 5.11
CA ALA A 40 -0.53 2.85 4.31
C ALA A 40 -0.30 3.37 2.88
N ALA A 41 0.51 4.42 2.71
CA ALA A 41 0.88 4.94 1.39
C ALA A 41 1.67 3.91 0.58
N LEU A 42 2.64 3.24 1.20
CA LEU A 42 3.39 2.15 0.58
C LEU A 42 2.49 0.98 0.20
N GLU A 43 1.52 0.62 1.05
CA GLU A 43 0.56 -0.43 0.72
C GLU A 43 -0.29 -0.07 -0.52
N LEU A 44 -0.69 1.20 -0.65
CA LEU A 44 -1.43 1.67 -1.82
C LEU A 44 -0.58 1.63 -3.09
N GLU A 45 0.71 1.97 -3.00
CA GLU A 45 1.66 1.87 -4.11
C GLU A 45 1.83 0.41 -4.55
N LEU A 46 2.19 -0.47 -3.60
CA LEU A 46 2.42 -1.89 -3.89
C LEU A 46 1.18 -2.61 -4.42
N LYS A 47 -0.04 -2.20 -4.02
CA LYS A 47 -1.30 -2.74 -4.56
C LYS A 47 -1.44 -2.61 -6.08
N LYS A 48 -0.70 -1.69 -6.71
CA LYS A 48 -0.67 -1.51 -8.17
C LYS A 48 0.14 -2.60 -8.88
N HIS A 49 1.03 -3.28 -8.17
CA HIS A 49 1.93 -4.28 -8.74
C HIS A 49 1.37 -5.71 -8.62
N PRO A 50 1.52 -6.55 -9.66
CA PRO A 50 0.99 -7.92 -9.65
C PRO A 50 1.79 -8.85 -8.74
N PHE A 51 3.07 -8.58 -8.48
CA PHE A 51 3.90 -9.38 -7.57
C PHE A 51 3.51 -9.21 -6.09
N PHE A 52 2.64 -8.25 -5.77
CA PHE A 52 2.27 -7.92 -4.40
C PHE A 52 0.97 -8.62 -3.97
N HIS A 53 1.07 -9.37 -2.88
CA HIS A 53 0.02 -10.29 -2.43
C HIS A 53 -0.72 -9.81 -1.17
N GLY A 54 -0.54 -8.54 -0.76
CA GLY A 54 -1.19 -8.01 0.43
C GLY A 54 -0.63 -8.60 1.73
N ARG A 55 -1.49 -8.74 2.73
CA ARG A 55 -1.16 -9.41 4.00
C ARG A 55 -1.25 -10.92 3.78
N LEU A 56 -0.09 -11.55 3.57
CA LEU A 56 0.04 -12.98 3.30
C LEU A 56 0.92 -13.59 4.39
N THR A 57 0.52 -14.74 4.94
CA THR A 57 1.31 -15.46 5.95
C THR A 57 2.59 -16.05 5.33
N LYS A 58 3.50 -16.50 6.20
CA LYS A 58 4.74 -17.13 5.74
C LYS A 58 4.44 -18.46 5.04
N GLU A 59 3.50 -19.21 5.59
CA GLU A 59 3.09 -20.53 5.14
C GLU A 59 2.39 -20.46 3.78
N GLU A 60 1.46 -19.51 3.61
CA GLU A 60 0.80 -19.26 2.31
C GLU A 60 1.78 -18.80 1.25
N ALA A 61 2.76 -17.94 1.61
CA ALA A 61 3.81 -17.53 0.68
C ALA A 61 4.64 -18.74 0.22
N ASN A 62 5.03 -19.62 1.15
CA ASN A 62 5.80 -20.81 0.83
C ASN A 62 5.06 -21.77 -0.08
N ALA A 63 3.75 -21.95 0.13
CA ALA A 63 2.90 -22.79 -0.70
C ALA A 63 2.82 -22.28 -2.16
N ARG A 64 2.88 -20.96 -2.38
CA ARG A 64 2.88 -20.35 -3.72
C ARG A 64 4.23 -20.44 -4.43
N LEU A 65 5.32 -20.60 -3.69
CA LEU A 65 6.69 -20.63 -4.21
C LEU A 65 7.14 -22.08 -4.46
N THR A 66 6.96 -22.55 -5.69
CA THR A 66 7.17 -23.96 -6.06
C THR A 66 8.51 -24.20 -6.76
N GLN A 67 9.10 -23.20 -7.38
CA GLN A 67 10.36 -23.30 -8.12
C GLN A 67 11.42 -22.32 -7.61
N ASP A 68 12.69 -22.67 -7.79
CA ASP A 68 13.80 -21.79 -7.42
C ASP A 68 13.87 -20.58 -8.36
N GLY A 69 14.08 -19.39 -7.78
CA GLY A 69 14.04 -18.11 -8.49
C GLY A 69 12.67 -17.41 -8.41
N GLN A 70 11.62 -18.12 -7.97
CA GLN A 70 10.32 -17.51 -7.76
C GLN A 70 10.31 -16.62 -6.53
N TYR A 71 9.58 -15.51 -6.61
CA TYR A 71 9.40 -14.60 -5.48
C TYR A 71 8.04 -13.89 -5.50
N LEU A 72 7.66 -13.32 -4.36
CA LEU A 72 6.50 -12.45 -4.19
C LEU A 72 6.76 -11.43 -3.08
N VAL A 73 6.01 -10.33 -3.09
CA VAL A 73 6.05 -9.32 -2.02
C VAL A 73 4.77 -9.42 -1.20
N ARG A 74 4.92 -9.40 0.13
CA ARG A 74 3.80 -9.43 1.07
C ARG A 74 4.05 -8.48 2.25
N PHE A 75 2.99 -8.09 2.94
CA PHE A 75 3.11 -7.49 4.26
C PHE A 75 3.09 -8.56 5.34
N ALA A 76 3.97 -8.39 6.33
CA ALA A 76 4.01 -9.22 7.52
C ALA A 76 4.26 -8.33 8.75
N LYS A 77 3.79 -8.78 9.91
CA LYS A 77 4.24 -8.18 11.18
C LYS A 77 5.69 -8.62 11.42
N ASP A 78 6.56 -7.65 11.60
CA ASP A 78 7.92 -7.89 12.04
C ASP A 78 7.89 -8.37 13.51
N ARG A 79 8.72 -9.36 13.83
CA ARG A 79 8.73 -9.99 15.15
C ARG A 79 9.44 -9.13 16.19
N SER A 80 10.34 -8.23 15.77
CA SER A 80 11.13 -7.42 16.69
C SER A 80 10.35 -6.24 17.26
N ASP A 81 9.55 -5.56 16.43
CA ASP A 81 8.84 -4.33 16.80
C ASP A 81 7.32 -4.41 16.61
N GLY A 82 6.80 -5.52 16.07
CA GLY A 82 5.37 -5.73 15.84
C GLY A 82 4.80 -4.93 14.67
N GLN A 83 5.62 -4.10 14.00
CA GLN A 83 5.17 -3.23 12.92
C GLN A 83 4.92 -4.03 11.63
N VAL A 84 4.01 -3.55 10.80
CA VAL A 84 3.72 -4.17 9.51
C VAL A 84 4.74 -3.67 8.48
N LYS A 85 5.58 -4.57 7.96
CA LYS A 85 6.63 -4.24 6.99
C LYS A 85 6.50 -5.07 5.72
N ALA A 86 6.98 -4.52 4.61
CA ALA A 86 7.06 -5.25 3.36
C ALA A 86 8.14 -6.34 3.47
N VAL A 87 7.82 -7.52 2.98
CA VAL A 87 8.68 -8.71 3.01
C VAL A 87 8.72 -9.33 1.63
N ILE A 88 9.92 -9.50 1.10
CA ILE A 88 10.16 -10.27 -0.12
C ILE A 88 10.31 -11.73 0.31
N SER A 89 9.40 -12.59 -0.16
CA SER A 89 9.50 -14.03 0.03
C SER A 89 9.95 -14.66 -1.27
N ALA A 90 11.01 -15.47 -1.22
CA ALA A 90 11.59 -16.10 -2.39
C ALA A 90 11.92 -17.56 -2.10
N ARG A 91 11.95 -18.37 -3.14
CA ARG A 91 12.46 -19.74 -3.08
C ARG A 91 13.77 -19.83 -3.85
N TRP A 92 14.80 -20.38 -3.21
CA TRP A 92 16.12 -20.52 -3.79
C TRP A 92 16.87 -21.70 -3.18
N ASN A 93 17.54 -22.48 -4.02
CA ASN A 93 18.25 -23.71 -3.65
C ASN A 93 17.40 -24.65 -2.78
N GLY A 94 16.15 -24.86 -3.17
CA GLY A 94 15.19 -25.71 -2.46
C GLY A 94 14.74 -25.18 -1.09
N LYS A 95 15.06 -23.93 -0.73
CA LYS A 95 14.71 -23.33 0.56
C LYS A 95 13.87 -22.06 0.37
N HIS A 96 12.89 -21.87 1.25
CA HIS A 96 12.15 -20.61 1.34
C HIS A 96 12.92 -19.60 2.20
N CYS A 97 13.16 -18.43 1.63
CA CYS A 97 13.86 -17.30 2.24
C CYS A 97 12.91 -16.10 2.34
N HIS A 98 13.00 -15.35 3.44
CA HIS A 98 12.18 -14.15 3.66
C HIS A 98 13.05 -12.97 4.06
N PHE A 99 12.87 -11.86 3.37
CA PHE A 99 13.68 -10.67 3.50
C PHE A 99 12.80 -9.48 3.86
N VAL A 100 13.00 -8.92 5.06
CA VAL A 100 12.32 -7.70 5.47
C VAL A 100 12.92 -6.52 4.69
N VAL A 101 12.07 -5.77 4.01
CA VAL A 101 12.46 -4.53 3.35
C VAL A 101 12.54 -3.44 4.41
N ARG A 102 13.71 -2.83 4.54
CA ARG A 102 13.96 -1.69 5.41
C ARG A 102 13.80 -0.42 4.61
N GLU A 103 13.17 0.58 5.21
CA GLU A 103 13.05 1.92 4.65
C GLU A 103 13.85 2.90 5.51
N LYS A 104 14.71 3.70 4.88
CA LYS A 104 15.50 4.73 5.55
C LYS A 104 15.64 5.95 4.63
N PHE A 105 15.25 7.13 5.11
CA PHE A 105 15.26 8.38 4.33
C PHE A 105 14.52 8.29 2.98
N GLY A 106 13.45 7.49 2.90
CA GLY A 106 12.72 7.27 1.65
C GLY A 106 13.36 6.30 0.67
N LEU A 107 14.43 5.62 1.07
CA LEU A 107 15.06 4.58 0.27
C LEU A 107 14.80 3.20 0.86
N PHE A 108 14.53 2.24 -0.01
CA PHE A 108 14.26 0.85 0.31
C PHE A 108 15.52 0.01 0.17
N SER A 109 15.75 -0.89 1.11
CA SER A 109 16.90 -1.81 1.09
C SER A 109 16.57 -3.15 1.76
N VAL A 110 17.15 -4.22 1.23
CA VAL A 110 17.17 -5.54 1.88
C VAL A 110 18.55 -5.83 2.49
N ALA A 111 19.60 -5.33 1.84
CA ALA A 111 20.99 -5.45 2.27
C ALA A 111 21.67 -4.07 2.26
N ASP A 112 22.82 -3.95 1.59
CA ASP A 112 23.62 -2.74 1.52
C ASP A 112 23.12 -1.76 0.45
N ALA A 113 22.55 -2.27 -0.64
CA ALA A 113 22.05 -1.46 -1.76
C ALA A 113 20.70 -0.80 -1.41
N GLN A 114 20.58 0.47 -1.81
CA GLN A 114 19.42 1.31 -1.56
C GLN A 114 18.75 1.70 -2.89
N PHE A 115 17.42 1.78 -2.88
CA PHE A 115 16.60 1.98 -4.06
C PHE A 115 15.45 2.95 -3.75
N GLU A 116 14.99 3.68 -4.75
CA GLU A 116 13.88 4.64 -4.60
C GLU A 116 12.52 3.94 -4.44
N SER A 117 12.40 2.70 -4.88
CA SER A 117 11.17 1.91 -4.78
C SER A 117 11.46 0.42 -4.61
N ILE A 118 10.49 -0.33 -4.09
CA ILE A 118 10.59 -1.80 -4.02
C ILE A 118 10.65 -2.41 -5.43
N ASP A 119 9.96 -1.82 -6.39
CA ASP A 119 9.98 -2.27 -7.79
C ASP A 119 11.39 -2.13 -8.40
N SER A 120 12.05 -0.98 -8.22
CA SER A 120 13.43 -0.77 -8.70
C SER A 120 14.44 -1.68 -8.01
N LEU A 121 14.26 -1.97 -6.71
CA LEU A 121 15.03 -2.98 -5.98
C LEU A 121 14.90 -4.35 -6.64
N LEU A 122 13.67 -4.81 -6.87
CA LEU A 122 13.42 -6.13 -7.48
C LEU A 122 14.02 -6.22 -8.88
N GLN A 123 13.71 -5.24 -9.74
CA GLN A 123 14.23 -5.19 -11.10
C GLN A 123 15.76 -5.22 -11.16
N PHE A 124 16.44 -4.54 -10.23
CA PHE A 124 17.90 -4.56 -10.16
C PHE A 124 18.42 -5.98 -9.89
N HIS A 125 17.86 -6.66 -8.89
CA HIS A 125 18.27 -8.01 -8.51
C HIS A 125 17.92 -9.04 -9.59
N GLU A 126 16.78 -8.90 -10.25
CA GLU A 126 16.37 -9.75 -11.37
C GLU A 126 17.26 -9.58 -12.61
N ARG A 127 17.57 -8.35 -13.01
CA ARG A 127 18.37 -8.07 -14.22
C ARG A 127 19.85 -8.36 -14.02
N LYS A 128 20.42 -7.92 -12.90
CA LYS A 128 21.85 -8.12 -12.62
C LYS A 128 22.17 -9.51 -12.08
N LYS A 129 21.15 -10.34 -11.83
CA LYS A 129 21.29 -11.65 -11.20
C LYS A 129 22.13 -11.57 -9.93
N GLN A 130 21.89 -10.52 -9.14
CA GLN A 130 22.59 -10.27 -7.89
C GLN A 130 21.75 -10.82 -6.73
N PRO A 131 22.35 -11.52 -5.74
CA PRO A 131 21.58 -12.04 -4.61
C PRO A 131 21.01 -10.93 -3.75
N LEU A 132 19.80 -11.15 -3.22
CA LEU A 132 19.11 -10.21 -2.33
C LEU A 132 19.94 -9.89 -1.08
N THR A 133 20.63 -10.90 -0.54
CA THR A 133 21.64 -10.70 0.51
C THR A 133 22.85 -11.61 0.25
N LYS A 134 24.05 -11.15 0.63
CA LYS A 134 25.27 -11.97 0.56
C LYS A 134 25.16 -13.26 1.36
N LYS A 135 24.49 -13.22 2.52
CA LYS A 135 24.33 -14.36 3.43
C LYS A 135 23.45 -15.46 2.85
N SER A 136 22.33 -15.10 2.22
CA SER A 136 21.40 -16.11 1.65
C SER A 136 21.85 -16.59 0.27
N GLY A 137 22.56 -15.76 -0.49
CA GLY A 137 22.86 -16.04 -1.90
C GLY A 137 21.61 -16.15 -2.78
N ALA A 138 20.44 -15.72 -2.28
CA ALA A 138 19.15 -15.93 -2.95
C ALA A 138 19.01 -15.05 -4.18
N LEU A 139 18.91 -15.66 -5.35
CA LEU A 139 18.58 -14.99 -6.61
C LEU A 139 17.08 -15.01 -6.86
N ILE A 140 16.57 -13.94 -7.46
CA ILE A 140 15.20 -13.82 -7.91
C ILE A 140 15.17 -13.67 -9.43
N ALA A 141 14.17 -14.27 -10.06
CA ALA A 141 14.04 -14.30 -11.51
C ALA A 141 12.60 -14.24 -12.00
N GLU A 142 11.65 -14.79 -11.25
CA GLU A 142 10.25 -14.87 -11.67
C GLU A 142 9.31 -14.37 -10.56
N PRO A 143 8.51 -13.31 -10.80
CA PRO A 143 7.49 -12.90 -9.85
C PRO A 143 6.28 -13.84 -9.93
N ILE A 144 5.79 -14.29 -8.77
CA ILE A 144 4.45 -14.88 -8.69
C ILE A 144 3.42 -13.76 -8.76
N ILE A 145 2.66 -13.73 -9.84
CA ILE A 145 1.61 -12.74 -10.04
C ILE A 145 0.34 -13.12 -9.27
N LEU A 146 -0.19 -12.18 -8.49
CA LEU A 146 -1.55 -12.25 -7.97
C LEU A 146 -2.50 -11.87 -9.11
N TRP A 147 -3.20 -12.86 -9.66
CA TRP A 147 -4.27 -12.58 -10.60
C TRP A 147 -5.37 -11.81 -9.90
N LYS A 148 -5.57 -10.56 -10.28
CA LYS A 148 -6.78 -9.80 -9.95
C LYS A 148 -7.73 -9.93 -11.13
N PRO A 149 -8.98 -10.40 -10.95
CA PRO A 149 -9.97 -10.26 -12.00
C PRO A 149 -10.07 -8.78 -12.35
N SER A 150 -9.73 -8.43 -13.59
CA SER A 150 -9.89 -7.06 -14.08
C SER A 150 -11.34 -6.65 -13.86
N LYS A 151 -11.57 -5.46 -13.28
CA LYS A 151 -12.92 -4.86 -13.24
C LYS A 151 -13.39 -4.39 -14.63
N GLU A 152 -12.64 -4.66 -15.70
CA GLU A 152 -13.15 -4.57 -17.05
C GLU A 152 -13.95 -5.83 -17.34
N ASN A 153 -15.26 -5.76 -17.08
CA ASN A 153 -16.33 -6.51 -17.75
C ASN A 153 -17.70 -6.29 -17.06
N ASN A 154 -17.99 -5.06 -16.62
CA ASN A 154 -19.39 -4.70 -16.32
C ASN A 154 -20.27 -4.67 -17.59
N LEU A 155 -19.70 -4.84 -18.79
CA LEU A 155 -20.44 -4.90 -20.06
C LEU A 155 -21.12 -6.24 -20.32
N ILE A 156 -20.63 -7.35 -19.77
CA ILE A 156 -21.24 -8.68 -19.94
C ILE A 156 -22.70 -8.70 -19.50
N PRO A 157 -23.10 -8.18 -18.32
CA PRO A 157 -24.51 -8.16 -17.95
C PRO A 157 -25.34 -7.22 -18.84
N TYR A 158 -24.77 -6.15 -19.39
CA TYR A 158 -25.52 -5.26 -20.30
C TYR A 158 -25.72 -5.90 -21.66
N VAL A 159 -24.68 -6.48 -22.28
CA VAL A 159 -24.78 -7.15 -23.57
C VAL A 159 -25.79 -8.30 -23.50
N LEU A 160 -25.75 -9.11 -22.43
CA LEU A 160 -26.71 -10.19 -22.22
C LEU A 160 -28.15 -9.67 -22.03
N LYS A 161 -28.32 -8.56 -21.29
CA LYS A 161 -29.64 -7.88 -21.14
C LYS A 161 -30.11 -7.26 -22.47
N PHE A 162 -29.23 -6.67 -23.26
CA PHE A 162 -29.54 -6.11 -24.57
C PHE A 162 -30.03 -7.19 -25.53
N PHE A 163 -29.38 -8.35 -25.58
CA PHE A 163 -29.84 -9.48 -26.40
C PHE A 163 -31.20 -10.02 -25.95
N ALA A 164 -31.46 -10.10 -24.63
CA ALA A 164 -32.75 -10.52 -24.11
C ALA A 164 -33.88 -9.52 -24.42
N ILE A 165 -33.61 -8.22 -24.33
CA ILE A 165 -34.60 -7.19 -24.69
C ILE A 165 -34.83 -7.18 -26.21
N ALA A 166 -33.75 -7.26 -27.01
CA ALA A 166 -33.84 -7.30 -28.46
C ALA A 166 -34.61 -8.53 -28.97
N SER A 167 -34.43 -9.71 -28.34
CA SER A 167 -35.16 -10.93 -28.72
C SER A 167 -36.67 -10.82 -28.45
N VAL A 168 -37.07 -10.23 -27.32
CA VAL A 168 -38.49 -9.99 -27.01
C VAL A 168 -39.12 -9.01 -28.00
N VAL A 169 -38.42 -7.91 -28.33
CA VAL A 169 -38.90 -6.94 -29.32
C VAL A 169 -38.99 -7.58 -30.72
N PHE A 170 -38.02 -8.42 -31.09
CA PHE A 170 -38.02 -9.14 -32.36
C PHE A 170 -39.21 -10.11 -32.45
N VAL A 171 -39.47 -10.91 -31.41
CA VAL A 171 -40.61 -11.84 -31.37
C VAL A 171 -41.94 -11.10 -31.45
N LEU A 172 -42.09 -9.97 -30.72
CA LEU A 172 -43.29 -9.14 -30.80
C LEU A 172 -43.50 -8.54 -32.20
N ARG A 173 -42.43 -8.09 -32.85
CA ARG A 173 -42.47 -7.56 -34.21
C ARG A 173 -42.84 -8.62 -35.23
N ILE A 174 -42.30 -9.83 -35.12
CA ILE A 174 -42.65 -10.97 -35.98
C ILE A 174 -44.11 -11.37 -35.76
N SER A 175 -44.57 -11.45 -34.51
CA SER A 175 -45.96 -11.77 -34.16
C SER A 175 -46.95 -10.78 -34.78
N MET A 176 -46.67 -9.48 -34.72
CA MET A 176 -47.52 -8.46 -35.36
C MET A 176 -47.52 -8.54 -36.89
N LEU A 177 -46.40 -8.95 -37.50
CA LEU A 177 -46.32 -9.13 -38.95
C LEU A 177 -47.15 -10.32 -39.45
N MET A 178 -47.28 -11.36 -38.62
CA MET A 178 -48.00 -12.59 -38.96
C MET A 178 -49.50 -12.57 -38.65
N ASN A 179 -49.98 -11.54 -37.93
CA ASN A 179 -51.40 -11.39 -37.54
C ASN A 179 -52.14 -10.31 -38.36
N THR A 180 -51.63 -9.97 -39.55
CA THR A 180 -52.26 -9.04 -40.51
C THR A 180 -52.49 -9.78 -41.82
#